data_AF-A0A443SH72-F1
#
_entry.id   AF-A0A443SH72-F1
#
_cell.length_a   1.000
_cell.length_b   1.000
_cell.length_c   1.000
_cell.angle_alpha   90.00
_cell.angle_beta   90.00
_cell.angle_gamma   90.00
#
_symmetry.space_group_name_H-M   'P 1'
#
loop_
_entity.id
_entity.type
_entity.pdbx_description
1 polymer ?
#
loop_
_entity_poly.entity_id
_entity_poly.type
_entity_poly.pdbx_seq_one_letter_code
_entity_poly.pdbx_strand_id
1 'polypeptide(L)' 'VFVSRMRDEETQKSLTGLLEIGDEIIAIDGVNVKNSNILQVNQLMAHKTRIILHVIPYVNHKYR' A
#
# COMPACT_ATOMS: atom_id res chain seq x y z
N VAL A 1 3.44 -5.38 5.12
CA VAL A 1 3.67 -5.20 3.66
C VAL A 1 3.85 -3.73 3.41
N PHE A 2 4.88 -3.30 2.68
CA PHE A 2 5.21 -1.87 2.54
C PHE A 2 5.24 -1.43 1.08
N VAL A 3 4.83 -0.19 0.83
CA VAL A 3 5.00 0.44 -0.48
C VAL A 3 6.48 0.76 -0.66
N SER A 4 7.20 -0.04 -1.45
CA SER A 4 8.64 0.17 -1.64
C SER A 4 8.98 1.10 -2.81
N ARG A 5 8.07 1.24 -3.78
CA ARG A 5 8.25 2.08 -4.97
C ARG A 5 6.91 2.39 -5.64
N MET A 6 6.88 3.49 -6.39
CA MET A 6 5.83 3.79 -7.37
C MET A 6 6.27 3.36 -8.77
N ARG A 7 5.31 3.19 -9.69
CA ARG A 7 5.59 2.80 -11.08
C ARG A 7 6.38 3.88 -11.83
N ASP A 8 6.00 5.14 -11.62
CA ASP A 8 6.52 6.32 -12.29
C ASP A 8 6.24 7.57 -11.45
N GLU A 9 6.88 8.68 -11.81
CA GLU A 9 6.75 9.96 -11.09
C GLU A 9 5.34 10.55 -11.15
N GLU A 10 4.62 10.33 -12.26
CA GLU A 10 3.27 10.85 -12.44
C GLU A 10 2.31 10.19 -11.44
N THR A 11 2.37 8.87 -11.33
CA THR A 11 1.62 8.08 -10.33
C THR A 11 1.97 8.54 -8.91
N GLN A 12 3.26 8.72 -8.62
CA GLN A 12 3.70 9.18 -7.30
C GLN A 12 3.15 10.58 -6.98
N LYS A 13 3.18 11.51 -7.93
CA LYS A 13 2.62 12.86 -7.75
C LYS A 13 1.11 12.83 -7.59
N SER A 14 0.40 11.98 -8.33
CA SER A 14 -1.06 11.89 -8.25
C SER A 14 -1.54 11.29 -6.92
N LEU A 15 -0.74 10.43 -6.29
CA LEU A 15 -1.07 9.76 -5.03
C LEU A 15 -0.46 10.44 -3.80
N THR A 16 0.32 11.50 -3.98
CA THR A 16 0.98 12.22 -2.88
C THR A 16 -0.04 12.66 -1.83
N GLY A 17 0.29 12.44 -0.55
CA GLY A 17 -0.60 12.68 0.58
C GLY A 17 -1.72 11.65 0.80
N LEU A 18 -1.88 10.67 -0.10
CA LEU A 18 -2.83 9.54 0.05
C LEU A 18 -2.13 8.19 0.17
N LEU A 19 -1.07 7.97 -0.60
CA LEU A 19 -0.25 6.78 -0.56
C LEU A 19 1.18 7.14 -0.95
N GLU A 20 2.12 6.90 -0.04
CA GLU A 20 3.53 7.24 -0.23
C GLU A 20 4.44 6.02 -0.10
N ILE A 21 5.66 6.15 -0.65
CA ILE A 21 6.71 5.15 -0.46
C ILE A 21 7.05 5.09 1.04
N GLY A 22 7.02 3.90 1.59
CA GLY A 22 7.22 3.61 3.01
C GLY A 22 5.93 3.26 3.76
N ASP A 23 4.75 3.59 3.22
CA ASP A 23 3.48 3.30 3.87
C ASP A 23 3.28 1.79 4.08
N GLU A 24 2.76 1.43 5.24
CA GLU A 24 2.47 0.04 5.57
C GLU A 24 1.03 -0.31 5.21
N ILE A 25 0.84 -1.29 4.33
CA ILE A 25 -0.47 -1.83 3.95
C ILE A 25 -0.91 -2.85 5.00
N ILE A 26 -2.04 -2.56 5.66
CA ILE A 26 -2.64 -3.38 6.72
C ILE A 26 -3.74 -4.28 6.18
N ALA A 27 -4.55 -3.76 5.25
CA ALA A 27 -5.62 -4.53 4.63
C ALA A 27 -5.86 -4.11 3.18
N ILE A 28 -6.34 -5.07 2.38
CA ILE A 28 -6.76 -4.87 0.99
C ILE A 28 -8.19 -5.40 0.87
N ASP A 29 -9.14 -4.53 0.52
CA ASP A 29 -10.57 -4.83 0.43
C ASP A 29 -11.12 -5.51 1.70
N GLY A 30 -10.68 -5.05 2.87
CA GLY A 30 -11.06 -5.61 4.17
C GLY A 30 -10.32 -6.88 4.59
N VAL A 31 -9.49 -7.47 3.72
CA VAL A 31 -8.65 -8.63 4.05
C VAL A 31 -7.35 -8.16 4.72
N ASN A 32 -7.08 -8.59 5.94
CA ASN A 32 -5.84 -8.26 6.66
C ASN A 32 -4.62 -8.92 5.99
N VAL A 33 -3.64 -8.10 5.62
CA VAL A 33 -2.42 -8.53 4.92
C VAL A 33 -1.13 -8.32 5.71
N LYS A 34 -1.21 -7.98 7.01
CA LYS A 34 -0.01 -7.72 7.85
C LYS A 34 1.00 -8.86 7.83
N ASN A 35 0.51 -10.10 7.98
CA ASN A 35 1.32 -11.32 8.01
C ASN A 35 1.30 -12.08 6.69
N SER A 36 0.70 -11.51 5.63
CA SER A 36 0.64 -12.14 4.32
C SER A 36 1.97 -11.97 3.59
N ASN A 37 2.34 -12.98 2.81
CA ASN A 37 3.49 -12.87 1.92
C ASN A 37 3.13 -12.06 0.65
N ILE A 38 4.15 -11.58 -0.08
CA ILE A 38 3.95 -10.75 -1.27
C ILE A 38 3.17 -11.49 -2.37
N LEU A 39 3.32 -12.82 -2.49
CA LEU A 39 2.59 -13.60 -3.49
C LEU A 39 1.08 -13.58 -3.23
N GLN A 40 0.65 -13.80 -1.98
CA GLN A 40 -0.75 -13.74 -1.56
C GLN A 40 -1.34 -12.36 -1.80
N VAL A 41 -0.57 -11.32 -1.47
CA VAL A 41 -0.97 -9.92 -1.71
C VAL A 41 -1.14 -9.64 -3.20
N ASN A 42 -0.20 -10.09 -4.04
CA ASN A 42 -0.30 -9.94 -5.49
C ASN A 42 -1.52 -10.68 -6.05
N GLN A 43 -1.80 -11.89 -5.59
CA GLN A 43 -2.99 -12.64 -5.99
C GLN A 43 -4.29 -11.90 -5.61
N LEU A 44 -4.34 -11.27 -4.44
CA LEU A 44 -5.49 -10.46 -4.02
C LEU A 44 -5.74 -9.23 -4.90
N MET A 45 -4.70 -8.72 -5.57
CA MET A 45 -4.77 -7.52 -6.43
C MET A 45 -4.86 -7.85 -7.93
N ALA A 46 -4.37 -9.01 -8.37
CA ALA A 46 -4.04 -9.31 -9.77
C ALA A 46 -5.22 -9.16 -10.78
N HIS A 47 -6.47 -9.21 -10.32
CA HIS A 47 -7.66 -9.19 -11.18
C HIS A 47 -8.64 -8.08 -10.80
N LYS A 48 -8.18 -7.03 -10.13
CA LYS A 48 -9.01 -5.91 -9.66
C LYS A 48 -8.61 -4.62 -10.35
N THR A 49 -9.59 -3.90 -10.89
CA THR A 49 -9.42 -2.55 -11.45
C THR A 49 -9.44 -1.47 -10.37
N ARG A 50 -10.02 -1.78 -9.20
CA ARG A 50 -10.07 -0.90 -8.03
C ARG A 50 -9.88 -1.74 -6.77
N ILE A 51 -9.08 -1.22 -5.85
CA ILE A 51 -8.84 -1.81 -4.53
C ILE A 51 -8.99 -0.73 -3.46
N ILE A 52 -9.42 -1.13 -2.27
CA ILE A 52 -9.45 -0.28 -1.08
C ILE A 52 -8.29 -0.70 -0.19
N LEU A 53 -7.40 0.24 0.11
CA LEU A 53 -6.25 0.03 0.96
C LEU A 53 -6.48 0.64 2.33
N HIS A 54 -6.19 -0.11 3.38
CA HIS A 54 -6.01 0.45 4.72
C HIS A 54 -4.51 0.52 4.98
N VAL A 55 -3.99 1.73 5.16
CA VAL A 55 -2.56 1.98 5.29
C VAL A 55 -2.21 2.70 6.59
N ILE A 56 -1.01 2.47 7.10
CA ILE A 56 -0.38 3.28 8.14
C ILE A 56 0.67 4.17 7.45
N PRO A 57 0.57 5.51 7.58
CA PRO A 57 1.49 6.42 6.94
C PRO A 57 2.92 6.28 7.48
N TYR A 58 3.92 6.27 6.60
CA TYR A 58 5.33 6.21 6.97
C TYR A 58 5.75 7.40 7.85
N VAL A 59 5.22 8.59 7.57
CA VAL A 59 5.55 9.82 8.31
C VAL A 59 5.19 9.71 9.79
N ASN A 60 4.22 8.86 10.12
CA ASN A 60 3.78 8.64 11.49
C ASN A 60 4.77 7.81 12.33
N HIS A 61 5.80 7.22 11.71
CA HIS A 61 6.89 6.54 12.42
C HIS A 61 8.00 7.49 12.91
N LYS A 62 8.05 8.75 12.42
CA LYS A 62 9.04 9.74 12.90
C LYS A 62 8.70 10.37 14.25
N TYR A 63 7.45 10.22 14.72
CA TYR A 63 6.96 10.83 15.96
C TYR A 63 6.56 9.79 17.01
N ARG A 64 7.05 8.55 16.91
CA ARG A 64 6.72 7.46 17.81
C ARG A 64 7.94 6.92 18.53
#